data_AF-A0A268QU52-F1
#
_entry.id   AF-A0A268QU52-F1
#
_cell.length_a   1.000
_cell.length_b   1.000
_cell.length_c   1.000
_cell.angle_alpha   90.00
_cell.angle_beta   90.00
_cell.angle_gamma   90.00
#
_symmetry.space_group_name_H-M   'P 1'
#
loop_
_entity.id
_entity.type
_entity.pdbx_description
1 polymer ?
#
loop_
_entity_poly.entity_id
_entity_poly.type
_entity_poly.pdbx_seq_one_letter_code
_entity_poly.pdbx_strand_id
1 'polypeptide(L)' 'SVTRDVSGKTIAELKQLLEEEFGLMLDSVMAAVNEEFASDEEVIQNGDTVAFIPPVSGG' A
#
# COMPACT_ATOMS: atom_id res chain seq x y z
N SER A 1 -4.64 7.68 -9.75
CA SER A 1 -5.04 7.18 -8.42
C SER A 1 -6.37 6.44 -8.55
N VAL A 2 -6.65 5.50 -7.65
CA VAL A 2 -7.93 4.78 -7.55
C VAL A 2 -8.47 5.00 -6.14
N THR A 3 -9.78 5.16 -5.99
CA THR A 3 -10.45 5.25 -4.68
C THR A 3 -11.14 3.93 -4.37
N ARG A 4 -10.91 3.39 -3.16
CA ARG A 4 -11.46 2.12 -2.68
C ARG A 4 -11.88 2.27 -1.22
N ASP A 5 -12.89 1.52 -0.81
CA ASP A 5 -13.19 1.35 0.62
C ASP A 5 -12.39 0.16 1.16
N VAL A 6 -11.27 0.49 1.81
CA VAL A 6 -10.35 -0.47 2.46
C VAL A 6 -10.08 -0.05 3.90
N SER A 7 -10.91 0.83 4.45
CA SER A 7 -10.77 1.32 5.82
C SER A 7 -10.82 0.16 6.83
N GLY A 8 -9.95 0.20 7.84
CA GLY A 8 -9.80 -0.86 8.83
C GLY A 8 -8.94 -2.05 8.40
N LYS A 9 -8.44 -2.07 7.15
CA LYS A 9 -7.44 -3.04 6.70
C LYS A 9 -6.03 -2.57 7.01
N THR A 10 -5.10 -3.51 7.15
CA THR A 10 -3.68 -3.17 7.19
C THR A 10 -3.11 -2.93 5.78
N ILE A 11 -1.94 -2.31 5.71
CA ILE A 11 -1.18 -2.19 4.46
C ILE A 11 -0.88 -3.57 3.85
N ALA A 12 -0.52 -4.58 4.65
CA ALA A 12 -0.32 -5.94 4.17
C ALA A 12 -1.56 -6.52 3.49
N GLU A 13 -2.73 -6.37 4.11
CA GLU A 13 -3.99 -6.85 3.56
C GLU A 13 -4.34 -6.11 2.26
N LEU A 14 -4.06 -4.81 2.17
CA LEU A 14 -4.22 -4.06 0.93
C LEU A 14 -3.28 -4.56 -0.17
N LYS A 15 -2.00 -4.82 0.15
CA LYS A 15 -1.04 -5.39 -0.80
C LYS A 15 -1.54 -6.72 -1.36
N GLN A 16 -1.94 -7.65 -0.48
CA GLN A 16 -2.47 -8.95 -0.88
C GLN A 16 -3.68 -8.81 -1.81
N LEU A 17 -4.64 -7.93 -1.48
CA LEU A 17 -5.81 -7.68 -2.33
C LEU A 17 -5.41 -7.20 -3.74
N LEU A 18 -4.42 -6.31 -3.83
CA LEU A 18 -3.95 -5.78 -5.11
C LEU A 18 -3.15 -6.80 -5.91
N GLU A 19 -2.36 -7.65 -5.25
CA GLU A 19 -1.68 -8.77 -5.90
C GLU A 19 -2.66 -9.77 -6.49
N GLU A 20 -3.71 -10.14 -5.73
CA GLU A 20 -4.76 -11.06 -6.18
C GLU A 20 -5.61 -10.46 -7.31
N GLU A 21 -6.00 -9.18 -7.22
CA GLU A 21 -6.87 -8.52 -8.21
C GLU A 21 -6.15 -8.22 -9.53
N PHE A 22 -4.87 -7.80 -9.46
CA PHE A 22 -4.14 -7.28 -10.61
C PHE A 22 -2.94 -8.14 -11.04
N GLY A 23 -2.63 -9.22 -10.32
CA GLY A 23 -1.47 -10.08 -10.62
C GLY A 23 -0.13 -9.36 -10.41
N LEU A 24 -0.06 -8.47 -9.42
CA LEU A 24 1.14 -7.71 -9.08
C LEU A 24 2.04 -8.49 -8.11
N MET A 25 3.28 -8.04 -7.96
CA MET A 25 4.18 -8.48 -6.87
C MET A 25 4.60 -7.24 -6.07
N LEU A 26 4.15 -7.16 -4.82
CA LEU A 26 4.32 -6.03 -3.92
C LEU A 26 5.21 -6.36 -2.71
N ASP A 27 5.72 -7.58 -2.59
CA ASP A 27 6.63 -8.03 -1.51
C ASP A 27 7.85 -7.12 -1.30
N SER A 28 8.41 -6.57 -2.39
CA SER A 28 9.58 -5.68 -2.33
C SER A 28 9.23 -4.19 -2.32
N VAL A 29 7.95 -3.87 -2.28
CA VAL A 29 7.44 -2.50 -2.43
C VAL A 29 7.17 -1.89 -1.07
N MET A 30 7.68 -0.69 -0.84
CA MET A 30 7.40 0.07 0.38
C MET A 30 6.03 0.75 0.28
N ALA A 31 5.39 1.01 1.41
CA ALA A 31 4.17 1.79 1.47
C ALA A 31 4.43 3.15 2.14
N ALA A 32 3.67 4.15 1.72
CA ALA A 32 3.53 5.41 2.43
C ALA A 32 2.05 5.76 2.60
N VAL A 33 1.68 6.19 3.80
CA VAL A 33 0.35 6.70 4.14
C VAL A 33 0.50 8.20 4.39
N ASN A 34 -0.25 9.01 3.64
CA ASN A 34 -0.23 10.48 3.77
C ASN A 34 1.20 11.06 3.70
N GLU A 35 1.98 10.61 2.72
CA GLU A 35 3.38 11.04 2.47
C GLU A 35 4.41 10.61 3.54
N GLU A 36 4.02 9.78 4.51
CA GLU A 36 4.91 9.19 5.51
C GLU A 36 5.07 7.69 5.29
N PHE A 37 6.29 7.15 5.50
CA PHE A 37 6.53 5.71 5.37
C PHE A 37 5.71 4.94 6.41
N ALA A 38 4.98 3.93 5.93
CA ALA A 38 4.11 3.10 6.75
C ALA A 38 4.62 1.66 6.78
N SER A 39 4.43 0.99 7.91
CA SER A 39 4.69 -0.44 8.02
C SER A 39 3.51 -1.26 7.51
N ASP A 40 3.73 -2.54 7.29
CA ASP A 40 2.72 -3.46 6.79
C ASP A 40 1.56 -3.68 7.79
N GLU A 41 1.79 -3.38 9.07
CA GLU A 41 0.81 -3.44 10.15
C GLU A 41 -0.05 -2.17 10.30
N GLU A 42 0.30 -1.08 9.61
CA GLU A 42 -0.45 0.17 9.73
C GLU A 42 -1.88 0.02 9.21
N VAL A 43 -2.85 0.47 10.02
CA VAL A 43 -4.28 0.34 9.71
C VAL A 43 -4.75 1.57 8.96
N ILE A 44 -5.25 1.34 7.75
CA ILE A 44 -5.75 2.38 6.84
C ILE A 44 -7.03 2.99 7.41
N GLN A 45 -7.07 4.31 7.49
CA GLN A 45 -8.22 5.10 7.90
C GLN A 45 -8.99 5.65 6.69
N ASN A 46 -10.23 6.07 6.95
CA ASN A 46 -11.02 6.72 5.90
C ASN A 46 -10.38 8.07 5.52
N GLY A 47 -10.16 8.26 4.22
CA GLY A 47 -9.56 9.48 3.68
C GLY A 47 -8.04 9.40 3.49
N ASP A 48 -7.39 8.33 3.94
CA ASP A 48 -5.96 8.15 3.75
C ASP A 48 -5.58 8.00 2.26
N THR A 49 -4.44 8.59 1.91
CA THR A 49 -3.80 8.36 0.63
C THR A 49 -2.64 7.39 0.81
N VAL A 50 -2.76 6.22 0.20
CA VAL A 50 -1.72 5.19 0.20
C VAL A 50 -0.94 5.22 -1.11
N ALA A 51 0.39 5.28 -1.02
CA ALA A 51 1.30 5.16 -2.14
C ALA A 51 2.19 3.92 -1.99
N PHE A 52 2.34 3.17 -3.09
CA PHE A 52 3.26 2.04 -3.19
C PHE A 52 4.51 2.48 -3.94
N ILE A 53 5.65 2.39 -3.28
CA ILE A 53 6.94 2.93 -3.74
C ILE A 53 7.84 1.76 -4.12
N PRO A 54 8.07 1.52 -5.42
CA PRO A 54 8.98 0.46 -5.87
C PRO A 54 10.39 0.66 -5.30
N PRO A 55 11.20 -0.40 -5.22
CA PRO A 55 12.61 -0.27 -4.89
C PRO A 55 13.25 0.80 -5.77
N VAL A 56 13.79 1.84 -5.15
CA VAL A 56 14.51 2.86 -5.90
C VAL A 56 15.83 2.26 -6.37
N SER A 57 16.00 2.13 -7.70
CA SER A 57 17.28 1.79 -8.31
C SER A 57 18.17 3.02 -8.20
N GLY A 58 18.73 3.28 -7.02
CA GLY A 58 19.75 4.30 -6.85
C GLY A 58 20.85 4.10 -7.90
N GLY A 59 21.19 5.17 -8.61
CA GLY A 59 22.45 5.24 -9.32
C GLY A 59 23.63 5.29 -8.35
#